data_AF-A0AAN6R6I9-F1
#
_entry.id   AF-A0AAN6R6I9-F1
#
_cell.length_a   1.000
_cell.length_b   1.000
_cell.length_c   1.000
_cell.angle_alpha   90.00
_cell.angle_beta   90.00
_cell.angle_gamma   90.00
#
_symmetry.space_group_name_H-M   'P 1'
#
loop_
_entity.id
_entity.type
_entity.pdbx_description
1 polymer ?
#
loop_
_entity_poly.entity_id
_entity_poly.type
_entity_poly.pdbx_seq_one_letter_code
_entity_poly.pdbx_strand_id
1 'polypeptide(L)'
;MTTLDPPTILTNLTSLISSLQNNPHIHLKHHSLGPPTPPQTLTTLSARLHLPPDIIAFYTATSHFTVEWEYKGPKLTLASVTNTRTPNSLKEKLKAYIKNFAPHGSINILPLEEVFSSWEDSLWFPTETDKVRGYTGWGRADGDGEGWMYRFRHVKSFDLFMPEASVGFLMEWEEGEEVGGWVGGMMAYHYHGEELEVTDMSFRGYLERLLVSRGFWAWHTLGEREVGVLAKVLFRMDGKGVYDPDSSSEWEP
;
A
#
# COMPACT_ATOMS: atom_id res chain seq x y z
N MET A 1 -1.02 3.40 -22.26
CA MET A 1 -1.82 3.02 -21.07
C MET A 1 -2.84 4.12 -20.85
N THR A 2 -4.12 3.78 -20.66
CA THR A 2 -5.22 4.74 -20.46
C THR A 2 -5.30 5.13 -18.99
N THR A 3 -5.20 6.42 -18.64
CA THR A 3 -5.34 6.96 -17.27
C THR A 3 -6.61 6.47 -16.58
N LEU A 4 -6.58 6.32 -15.25
CA LEU A 4 -7.74 5.91 -14.48
C LEU A 4 -8.83 6.98 -14.60
N ASP A 5 -10.07 6.54 -14.75
CA ASP A 5 -11.21 7.44 -14.82
C ASP A 5 -11.76 7.68 -13.40
N PRO A 6 -11.89 8.95 -12.94
CA PRO A 6 -12.33 9.24 -11.56
C PRO A 6 -13.68 8.60 -11.16
N PRO A 7 -14.75 8.63 -11.99
CA PRO A 7 -15.98 7.86 -11.74
C PRO A 7 -15.76 6.37 -11.52
N THR A 8 -14.86 5.75 -12.28
CA THR A 8 -14.51 4.33 -12.14
C THR A 8 -13.84 4.06 -10.80
N ILE A 9 -12.88 4.92 -10.39
CA ILE A 9 -12.25 4.84 -9.06
C ILE A 9 -13.31 4.90 -7.96
N LEU A 10 -14.19 5.91 -8.01
CA LEU A 10 -15.23 6.12 -7.00
C LEU A 10 -16.17 4.91 -6.89
N THR A 11 -16.57 4.36 -8.03
CA THR A 11 -17.42 3.16 -8.11
C THR A 11 -16.74 1.97 -7.45
N ASN A 12 -15.45 1.75 -7.74
CA ASN A 12 -14.69 0.63 -7.18
C ASN A 12 -14.52 0.74 -5.65
N LEU A 13 -14.19 1.94 -5.14
CA LEU A 13 -14.07 2.18 -3.69
C LEU A 13 -15.40 1.99 -2.96
N THR A 14 -16.50 2.46 -3.54
CA THR A 14 -17.85 2.29 -2.98
C THR A 14 -18.29 0.82 -3.01
N SER A 15 -17.97 0.11 -4.09
CA SER A 15 -18.20 -1.34 -4.22
C SER A 15 -17.42 -2.13 -3.16
N LEU A 16 -16.16 -1.75 -2.91
CA LEU A 16 -15.36 -2.34 -1.83
C LEU A 16 -16.06 -2.17 -0.48
N ILE A 17 -16.43 -0.94 -0.08
CA ILE A 17 -17.16 -0.69 1.17
C ILE A 17 -18.42 -1.54 1.24
N SER A 18 -19.26 -1.49 0.21
CA SER A 18 -20.54 -2.21 0.16
C SER A 18 -20.36 -3.72 0.31
N SER A 19 -19.33 -4.28 -0.35
CA SER A 19 -19.05 -5.72 -0.26
C SER A 19 -18.52 -6.14 1.12
N LEU A 20 -17.78 -5.27 1.82
CA LEU A 20 -17.35 -5.53 3.20
C LEU A 20 -18.52 -5.42 4.18
N GLN A 21 -19.39 -4.42 4.03
CA GLN A 21 -20.59 -4.22 4.85
C GLN A 21 -21.58 -5.39 4.73
N ASN A 22 -21.74 -5.93 3.52
CA ASN A 22 -22.69 -7.02 3.25
C ASN A 22 -22.12 -8.42 3.53
N ASN A 23 -20.85 -8.54 3.94
CA ASN A 23 -20.25 -9.84 4.23
C ASN A 23 -20.52 -10.25 5.69
N PRO A 24 -21.23 -11.37 5.95
CA PRO A 24 -21.63 -11.78 7.31
C PRO A 24 -20.46 -12.22 8.20
N HIS A 25 -19.27 -12.43 7.63
CA HIS A 25 -18.07 -12.83 8.35
C HIS A 25 -17.06 -11.70 8.53
N ILE A 26 -17.40 -10.50 8.08
CA ILE A 26 -16.55 -9.32 8.20
C ILE A 26 -17.25 -8.31 9.09
N HIS A 27 -16.49 -7.73 10.01
CA HIS A 27 -16.90 -6.54 10.73
C HIS A 27 -16.12 -5.37 10.17
N LEU A 28 -16.82 -4.54 9.38
CA LEU A 28 -16.30 -3.26 8.95
C LEU A 28 -16.32 -2.31 10.16
N LYS A 29 -15.14 -2.01 10.71
CA LYS A 29 -14.98 -1.19 11.91
C LYS A 29 -15.06 0.29 11.59
N HIS A 30 -14.37 0.68 10.53
CA HIS A 30 -14.27 2.06 10.11
C HIS A 30 -14.26 2.13 8.59
N HIS A 31 -14.91 3.15 8.03
CA HIS A 31 -14.69 3.53 6.65
C HIS A 31 -14.97 5.02 6.48
N SER A 32 -14.22 5.64 5.58
CA SER A 32 -14.41 7.02 5.17
C SER A 32 -14.03 7.17 3.70
N LEU A 33 -14.72 8.09 3.03
CA LEU A 33 -14.44 8.45 1.67
C LEU A 33 -14.59 9.96 1.58
N GLY A 34 -13.50 10.64 1.28
CA GLY A 34 -13.46 12.09 1.25
C GLY A 34 -14.22 12.70 0.07
N PRO A 35 -14.57 13.99 0.13
CA PRO A 35 -14.97 14.73 -1.06
C PRO A 35 -13.77 14.82 -2.03
N PRO A 36 -13.98 15.00 -3.34
CA PRO A 36 -12.92 15.33 -4.29
C PRO A 36 -11.99 16.46 -3.82
N THR A 37 -10.70 16.35 -4.13
CA THR A 37 -9.73 17.43 -3.89
C THR A 37 -10.04 18.62 -4.81
N PRO A 38 -9.99 19.87 -4.31
CA PRO A 38 -10.22 21.04 -5.16
C PRO A 38 -9.29 21.08 -6.39
N PRO A 39 -9.79 21.36 -7.60
CA PRO A 39 -8.98 21.36 -8.83
C PRO A 39 -7.77 22.30 -8.79
N GLN A 40 -7.89 23.41 -8.07
CA GLN A 40 -6.81 24.39 -7.87
C GLN A 40 -5.65 23.80 -7.07
N THR A 41 -5.94 23.00 -6.03
CA THR A 41 -4.92 22.28 -5.25
C THR A 41 -4.20 21.27 -6.14
N LEU A 42 -4.94 20.48 -6.93
CA LEU A 42 -4.38 19.49 -7.83
C LEU A 42 -3.49 20.11 -8.91
N THR A 43 -3.91 21.23 -9.49
CA THR A 43 -3.12 21.94 -10.50
C THR A 43 -1.82 22.49 -9.90
N THR A 44 -1.90 23.07 -8.70
CA THR A 44 -0.74 23.62 -8.01
C THR A 44 0.27 22.52 -7.64
N LEU A 45 -0.20 21.43 -7.03
CA LEU A 45 0.66 20.32 -6.63
C LEU A 45 1.20 19.54 -7.84
N SER A 46 0.40 19.32 -8.87
CA SER A 46 0.86 18.65 -10.09
C SER A 46 1.96 19.43 -10.79
N ALA A 47 1.84 20.77 -10.88
CA ALA A 47 2.87 21.62 -11.46
C ALA A 47 4.17 21.62 -10.64
N ARG A 48 4.07 21.56 -9.31
CA ARG A 48 5.24 21.56 -8.41
C ARG A 48 5.93 20.19 -8.34
N LEU A 49 5.16 19.11 -8.21
CA LEU A 49 5.68 17.79 -7.84
C LEU A 49 5.67 16.79 -9.00
N HIS A 50 5.21 17.21 -10.18
CA HIS A 50 5.06 16.38 -11.37
C HIS A 50 4.22 15.12 -11.11
N LEU A 51 3.11 15.27 -10.36
CA LEU A 51 2.24 14.15 -10.00
C LEU A 51 1.71 13.42 -11.25
N PRO A 52 1.84 12.09 -11.33
CA PRO A 52 1.32 11.32 -12.45
C PRO A 52 -0.19 11.32 -12.58
N PRO A 53 -0.69 11.09 -13.81
CA PRO A 53 -2.11 11.19 -14.11
C PRO A 53 -3.01 10.31 -13.22
N ASP A 54 -2.55 9.12 -12.83
CA ASP A 54 -3.34 8.19 -12.00
C ASP A 54 -3.49 8.70 -10.54
N ILE A 55 -2.51 9.43 -10.01
CA ILE A 55 -2.64 10.12 -8.71
C ILE A 55 -3.66 11.24 -8.82
N ILE A 56 -3.54 12.06 -9.86
CA ILE A 56 -4.48 13.17 -10.10
C ILE A 56 -5.90 12.63 -10.26
N ALA A 57 -6.09 11.53 -11.00
CA ALA A 57 -7.37 10.88 -11.18
C ALA A 57 -7.98 10.41 -9.85
N PHE A 58 -7.19 9.77 -8.99
CA PHE A 58 -7.64 9.37 -7.65
C PHE A 58 -8.08 10.56 -6.82
N TYR A 59 -7.23 11.60 -6.72
CA TYR A 59 -7.55 12.75 -5.89
C TYR A 59 -8.65 13.65 -6.47
N THR A 60 -8.92 13.54 -7.78
CA THR A 60 -10.11 14.10 -8.43
C THR A 60 -11.38 13.31 -8.06
N ALA A 61 -11.28 12.00 -7.83
CA ALA A 61 -12.40 11.17 -7.41
C ALA A 61 -12.73 11.35 -5.92
N THR A 62 -11.70 11.39 -5.07
CA THR A 62 -11.81 11.47 -3.61
C THR A 62 -10.53 12.04 -3.00
N SER A 63 -10.63 12.88 -1.96
CA SER A 63 -9.47 13.41 -1.26
C SER A 63 -8.77 12.37 -0.39
N HIS A 64 -9.49 11.39 0.14
CA HIS A 64 -8.94 10.33 0.99
C HIS A 64 -9.82 9.08 0.94
N PHE A 65 -9.28 7.96 1.38
CA PHE A 65 -10.05 6.73 1.51
C PHE A 65 -9.51 5.89 2.66
N THR A 66 -10.37 5.64 3.65
CA THR A 66 -10.04 4.79 4.78
C THR A 66 -11.04 3.63 4.86
N VAL A 67 -10.53 2.43 5.13
CA VAL A 67 -11.31 1.23 5.44
C VAL A 67 -10.53 0.43 6.47
N GLU A 68 -11.18 0.03 7.56
CA GLU A 68 -10.65 -0.91 8.55
C GLU A 68 -11.68 -2.02 8.78
N TRP A 69 -11.27 -3.26 8.69
CA TRP A 69 -12.14 -4.40 8.96
C TRP A 69 -11.39 -5.53 9.66
N GLU A 70 -12.17 -6.38 10.34
CA GLU A 70 -11.69 -7.63 10.93
C GLU A 70 -12.60 -8.79 10.56
N TYR A 71 -12.04 -9.98 10.49
CA TYR A 71 -12.79 -11.20 10.26
C TYR A 71 -13.42 -11.71 11.58
N LYS A 72 -14.74 -11.93 11.57
CA LYS A 72 -15.54 -12.46 12.68
C LYS A 72 -16.19 -13.81 12.38
N GLY A 73 -15.89 -14.41 11.23
CA GLY A 73 -16.43 -15.70 10.85
C GLY A 73 -15.82 -16.88 11.63
N PRO A 74 -16.17 -18.12 11.23
CA PRO A 74 -15.60 -19.33 11.81
C PRO A 74 -14.07 -19.34 11.75
N LYS A 75 -13.42 -19.92 12.76
CA LYS A 75 -11.95 -20.03 12.79
C LYS A 75 -11.44 -20.64 11.48
N LEU A 76 -10.59 -19.89 10.78
CA LEU A 76 -9.95 -20.38 9.57
C LEU A 76 -9.03 -21.55 9.89
N THR A 77 -9.02 -22.52 8.99
CA THR A 77 -8.11 -23.66 9.01
C THR A 77 -7.31 -23.68 7.72
N LEU A 78 -6.15 -24.34 7.71
CA LEU A 78 -5.38 -24.50 6.48
C LEU A 78 -6.23 -25.17 5.38
N ALA A 79 -7.10 -26.12 5.76
CA ALA A 79 -8.01 -26.79 4.85
C ALA A 79 -9.06 -25.83 4.25
N SER A 80 -9.54 -24.85 5.01
CA SER A 80 -10.48 -23.84 4.49
C SER A 80 -9.85 -22.86 3.51
N VAL A 81 -8.51 -22.76 3.49
CA VAL A 81 -7.80 -21.74 2.70
C VAL A 81 -6.89 -22.30 1.60
N THR A 82 -6.83 -23.62 1.45
CA THR A 82 -5.94 -24.27 0.47
C THR A 82 -6.67 -25.38 -0.26
N ASN A 83 -6.16 -25.73 -1.44
CA ASN A 83 -6.62 -26.88 -2.20
C ASN A 83 -5.42 -27.78 -2.59
N THR A 84 -5.70 -28.84 -3.34
CA THR A 84 -4.69 -29.80 -3.79
C THR A 84 -3.61 -29.18 -4.68
N ARG A 85 -3.91 -28.05 -5.36
CA ARG A 85 -2.98 -27.31 -6.22
C ARG A 85 -2.21 -26.21 -5.48
N THR A 86 -2.54 -25.90 -4.22
CA THR A 86 -1.81 -24.88 -3.45
C THR A 86 -0.37 -25.35 -3.18
N PRO A 87 0.67 -24.58 -3.55
CA PRO A 87 2.07 -24.93 -3.31
C PRO A 87 2.36 -25.15 -1.82
N ASN A 88 3.24 -26.10 -1.50
CA ASN A 88 3.59 -26.39 -0.10
C ASN A 88 4.26 -25.20 0.61
N SER A 89 5.07 -24.42 -0.10
CA SER A 89 5.66 -23.19 0.43
C SER A 89 4.59 -22.18 0.89
N LEU A 90 3.52 -22.03 0.10
CA LEU A 90 2.39 -21.17 0.44
C LEU A 90 1.56 -21.77 1.59
N LYS A 91 1.34 -23.09 1.62
CA LYS A 91 0.65 -23.76 2.72
C LYS A 91 1.32 -23.47 4.08
N GLU A 92 2.64 -23.54 4.16
CA GLU A 92 3.34 -23.25 5.41
C GLU A 92 3.25 -21.77 5.82
N LYS A 93 3.34 -20.83 4.86
CA LYS A 93 3.10 -19.40 5.13
C LYS A 93 1.68 -19.15 5.66
N LEU A 94 0.67 -19.72 5.00
CA LEU A 94 -0.74 -19.59 5.38
C LEU A 94 -1.01 -20.21 6.75
N LYS A 95 -0.41 -21.36 7.03
CA LYS A 95 -0.52 -22.05 8.32
C LYS A 95 0.05 -21.20 9.45
N ALA A 96 1.24 -20.63 9.26
CA ALA A 96 1.85 -19.72 10.24
C ALA A 96 0.96 -18.49 10.46
N TYR A 97 0.44 -17.90 9.38
CA TYR A 97 -0.43 -16.73 9.46
C TYR A 97 -1.73 -17.02 10.22
N ILE A 98 -2.50 -18.04 9.80
CA ILE A 98 -3.78 -18.42 10.42
C ILE A 98 -3.60 -18.76 11.91
N LYS A 99 -2.46 -19.34 12.28
CA LYS A 99 -2.17 -19.68 13.67
C LYS A 99 -1.99 -18.42 14.54
N ASN A 100 -1.38 -17.37 14.00
CA ASN A 100 -0.89 -16.24 14.77
C ASN A 100 -1.76 -14.98 14.63
N PHE A 101 -2.56 -14.85 13.57
CA PHE A 101 -3.28 -13.62 13.24
C PHE A 101 -4.74 -13.88 12.94
N ALA A 102 -5.60 -13.07 13.57
CA ALA A 102 -6.96 -12.88 13.09
C ALA A 102 -6.88 -12.08 11.77
N PRO A 103 -7.50 -12.55 10.67
CA PRO A 103 -7.50 -11.81 9.42
C PRO A 103 -8.13 -10.44 9.63
N HIS A 104 -7.43 -9.41 9.20
CA HIS A 104 -7.88 -8.03 9.20
C HIS A 104 -7.28 -7.33 7.98
N GLY A 105 -7.84 -6.17 7.67
CA GLY A 105 -7.31 -5.32 6.62
C GLY A 105 -7.53 -3.85 6.93
N SER A 106 -6.63 -3.05 6.41
CA SER A 106 -6.64 -1.61 6.53
C SER A 106 -6.22 -0.98 5.20
N ILE A 107 -6.91 0.07 4.82
CA ILE A 107 -6.51 1.02 3.77
C ILE A 107 -6.66 2.39 4.41
N ASN A 108 -5.65 3.24 4.29
CA ASN A 108 -5.70 4.58 4.85
C ASN A 108 -4.97 5.58 3.94
N ILE A 109 -5.54 5.81 2.76
CA ILE A 109 -5.03 6.79 1.81
C ILE A 109 -5.36 8.19 2.32
N LEU A 110 -4.33 8.96 2.67
CA LEU A 110 -4.40 10.29 3.28
C LEU A 110 -4.77 11.39 2.28
N PRO A 111 -5.31 12.55 2.75
CA PRO A 111 -5.42 13.76 1.95
C PRO A 111 -4.09 14.26 1.39
N LEU A 112 -4.08 14.81 0.16
CA LEU A 112 -2.87 15.34 -0.47
C LEU A 112 -2.16 16.40 0.38
N GLU A 113 -2.94 17.26 1.03
CA GLU A 113 -2.43 18.30 1.91
C GLU A 113 -1.68 17.70 3.09
N GLU A 114 -2.17 16.58 3.63
CA GLU A 114 -1.47 15.84 4.68
C GLU A 114 -0.21 15.19 4.11
N VAL A 115 -0.31 14.43 3.01
CA VAL A 115 0.84 13.76 2.35
C VAL A 115 1.98 14.71 2.03
N PHE A 116 1.68 15.93 1.59
CA PHE A 116 2.69 16.90 1.16
C PHE A 116 2.88 18.08 2.13
N SER A 117 2.40 17.95 3.36
CA SER A 117 2.70 18.89 4.46
C SER A 117 4.17 18.81 4.94
N SER A 118 4.50 19.47 6.05
CA SER A 118 5.81 19.38 6.71
C SER A 118 5.97 18.02 7.38
N TRP A 119 6.62 17.07 6.69
CA TRP A 119 7.03 15.78 7.26
C TRP A 119 8.50 15.83 7.64
N GLU A 120 8.89 16.72 8.55
CA GLU A 120 10.29 16.81 8.99
C GLU A 120 10.86 15.48 9.51
N ASP A 121 10.03 14.45 9.80
CA ASP A 121 10.49 13.16 10.35
C ASP A 121 9.93 11.85 9.72
N SER A 122 9.55 11.81 8.43
CA SER A 122 9.44 10.50 7.73
C SER A 122 10.82 9.99 7.33
N LEU A 123 11.67 9.78 8.35
CA LEU A 123 13.07 9.43 8.19
C LEU A 123 13.21 7.95 7.86
N TRP A 124 13.92 7.67 6.77
CA TRP A 124 14.51 6.35 6.55
C TRP A 124 16.03 6.43 6.63
N PHE A 125 16.64 5.43 7.28
CA PHE A 125 18.09 5.26 7.38
C PHE A 125 18.57 4.27 6.31
N PRO A 126 19.44 4.69 5.39
CA PRO A 126 19.78 3.86 4.24
C PRO A 126 20.54 2.55 4.49
N THR A 127 20.63 1.74 3.42
CA THR A 127 21.35 0.46 3.40
C THR A 127 22.76 0.59 2.80
N GLU A 128 23.55 -0.48 2.87
CA GLU A 128 24.91 -0.59 2.30
C GLU A 128 25.01 -0.19 0.81
N THR A 129 23.92 -0.27 0.04
CA THR A 129 23.92 0.12 -1.38
C THR A 129 23.73 1.62 -1.62
N ASP A 130 23.28 2.38 -0.61
CA ASP A 130 23.07 3.84 -0.68
C ASP A 130 24.30 4.64 -0.20
N LYS A 131 25.43 3.96 -0.02
CA LYS A 131 26.70 4.54 0.42
C LYS A 131 27.22 5.51 -0.65
N VAL A 132 27.27 6.79 -0.32
CA VAL A 132 27.93 7.79 -1.16
C VAL A 132 29.32 8.06 -0.61
N ARG A 133 30.33 7.80 -1.45
CA ARG A 133 31.72 8.04 -1.12
C ARG A 133 31.98 9.56 -1.06
N GLY A 134 32.30 10.09 0.13
CA GLY A 134 33.01 11.38 0.23
C GLY A 134 32.29 12.59 0.82
N TYR A 135 31.44 12.45 1.85
CA TYR A 135 31.00 13.60 2.65
C TYR A 135 31.52 13.45 4.10
N THR A 136 32.17 14.48 4.65
CA THR A 136 32.94 14.41 5.92
C THR A 136 32.42 15.37 7.00
N GLY A 137 31.15 15.25 7.38
CA GLY A 137 30.59 15.96 8.53
C GLY A 137 29.12 15.56 8.71
N TRP A 138 28.57 15.30 9.90
CA TRP A 138 29.02 15.53 11.28
C TRP A 138 29.02 14.20 12.06
N GLY A 139 30.19 13.77 12.48
CA GLY A 139 30.36 12.58 13.33
C GLY A 139 31.85 12.31 13.45
N ARG A 140 32.39 12.38 14.67
CA ARG A 140 33.83 12.22 14.91
C ARG A 140 34.32 10.87 14.36
N ALA A 141 35.19 10.95 13.37
CA ALA A 141 36.01 9.85 12.90
C ALA A 141 37.08 9.56 13.95
N ASP A 142 36.69 8.96 15.06
CA ASP A 142 37.61 8.52 16.10
C ASP A 142 37.94 7.03 15.84
N GLY A 143 38.82 6.78 14.86
CA GLY A 143 39.44 5.49 14.62
C GLY A 143 39.07 4.83 13.30
N ASP A 144 39.94 4.99 12.30
CA ASP A 144 40.32 4.07 11.20
C ASP A 144 39.23 3.43 10.31
N GLY A 145 37.95 3.56 10.64
CA GLY A 145 36.81 2.99 9.94
C GLY A 145 36.21 4.01 8.99
N GLU A 146 36.04 3.64 7.73
CA GLU A 146 35.34 4.44 6.74
C GLU A 146 33.97 4.88 7.31
N GLY A 147 33.85 6.18 7.63
CA GLY A 147 32.61 6.76 8.12
C GLY A 147 31.56 6.69 7.02
N TRP A 148 30.65 5.73 7.11
CA TRP A 148 29.53 5.62 6.20
C TRP A 148 28.48 6.66 6.58
N MET A 149 28.15 7.54 5.64
CA MET A 149 26.95 8.36 5.76
C MET A 149 25.94 7.93 4.72
N TYR A 150 24.78 7.61 5.24
CA TYR A 150 23.65 7.20 4.47
C TYR A 150 22.92 8.45 3.93
N ARG A 151 22.62 8.51 2.62
CA ARG A 151 21.80 9.60 2.06
C ARG A 151 20.33 9.41 2.43
N PHE A 152 19.82 10.24 3.32
CA PHE A 152 18.38 10.32 3.62
C PHE A 152 17.58 10.36 2.30
N ARG A 153 16.59 9.47 2.17
CA ARG A 153 15.59 9.53 1.11
C ARG A 153 14.31 10.09 1.67
N HIS A 154 13.76 11.11 1.02
CA HIS A 154 12.49 11.70 1.43
C HIS A 154 11.35 10.80 0.95
N VAL A 155 10.64 10.20 1.90
CA VAL A 155 9.45 9.39 1.61
C VAL A 155 8.22 10.18 2.04
N LYS A 156 7.28 10.40 1.12
CA LYS A 156 5.97 10.98 1.42
C LYS A 156 4.94 9.88 1.52
N SER A 157 4.72 9.38 2.73
CA SER A 157 3.72 8.36 3.02
C SER A 157 2.34 8.85 2.64
N PHE A 158 1.60 8.04 1.88
CA PHE A 158 0.23 8.36 1.49
C PHE A 158 -0.77 7.30 1.89
N ASP A 159 -0.36 6.05 2.14
CA ASP A 159 -1.22 5.02 2.74
C ASP A 159 -0.59 4.51 4.05
N LEU A 160 -1.22 4.80 5.19
CA LEU A 160 -0.77 4.41 6.53
C LEU A 160 -1.55 3.20 7.04
N PHE A 161 -1.05 2.01 6.76
CA PHE A 161 -1.75 0.79 7.15
C PHE A 161 -1.53 0.42 8.62
N MET A 162 -0.39 0.79 9.23
CA MET A 162 -0.15 0.77 10.69
C MET A 162 0.80 1.90 11.09
N PRO A 163 0.97 2.21 12.39
CA PRO A 163 1.81 3.32 12.82
C PRO A 163 3.25 3.26 12.31
N GLU A 164 3.81 2.05 12.19
CA GLU A 164 5.21 1.81 11.84
C GLU A 164 5.44 1.54 10.35
N ALA A 165 4.39 1.43 9.53
CA ALA A 165 4.59 1.04 8.14
C ALA A 165 3.56 1.65 7.17
N SER A 166 4.05 2.00 5.99
CA SER A 166 3.29 2.77 5.00
C SER A 166 3.70 2.48 3.56
N VAL A 167 2.86 2.89 2.60
CA VAL A 167 3.28 3.12 1.22
C VAL A 167 3.49 4.61 1.02
N GLY A 168 4.57 4.97 0.33
CA GLY A 168 4.90 6.35 0.06
C GLY A 168 5.46 6.60 -1.34
N PHE A 169 5.50 7.89 -1.68
CA PHE A 169 6.21 8.41 -2.84
C PHE A 169 7.68 8.62 -2.50
N LEU A 170 8.58 8.13 -3.36
CA LEU A 170 10.01 8.41 -3.26
C LEU A 170 10.33 9.76 -3.89
N MET A 171 10.67 10.76 -3.09
CA MET A 171 10.96 12.08 -3.62
C MET A 171 12.45 12.22 -3.93
N GLU A 172 12.78 12.88 -5.03
CA GLU A 172 14.13 13.33 -5.33
C GLU A 172 14.43 14.59 -4.52
N TRP A 173 15.72 14.83 -4.28
CA TRP A 173 16.17 16.09 -3.71
C TRP A 173 16.69 16.97 -4.84
N GLU A 174 16.10 18.15 -5.01
CA GLU A 174 16.65 19.20 -5.86
C GLU A 174 17.43 20.20 -5.00
N GLU A 175 18.65 20.52 -5.40
CA GLU A 175 19.54 21.39 -4.63
C GLU A 175 18.92 22.79 -4.47
N GLY A 176 18.56 23.14 -3.22
CA GLY A 176 17.91 24.41 -2.89
C GLY A 176 16.39 24.36 -2.77
N GLU A 177 15.75 23.21 -2.98
CA GLU A 177 14.31 23.03 -2.76
C GLU A 177 14.00 22.17 -1.52
N GLU A 178 12.88 22.44 -0.85
CA GLU A 178 12.44 21.68 0.33
C GLU A 178 11.97 20.25 -0.03
N VAL A 179 11.46 20.03 -1.25
CA VAL A 179 10.99 18.72 -1.74
C VAL A 179 11.11 18.70 -3.27
N GLY A 180 11.94 17.82 -3.84
CA GLY A 180 12.00 17.62 -5.30
C GLY A 180 10.86 16.73 -5.83
N GLY A 181 10.89 16.41 -7.13
CA GLY A 181 9.84 15.63 -7.80
C GLY A 181 9.75 14.15 -7.37
N TRP A 182 8.64 13.48 -7.69
CA TRP A 182 8.51 12.03 -7.47
C TRP A 182 9.38 11.24 -8.47
N VAL A 183 10.22 10.33 -7.95
CA VAL A 183 11.19 9.56 -8.72
C VAL A 183 10.61 8.22 -9.17
N GLY A 184 10.81 7.91 -10.45
CA GLY A 184 10.69 6.55 -10.97
C GLY A 184 9.26 6.05 -11.17
N GLY A 185 8.23 6.80 -10.77
CA GLY A 185 6.84 6.42 -11.01
C GLY A 185 6.39 5.15 -10.25
N MET A 186 7.23 4.64 -9.35
CA MET A 186 6.97 3.47 -8.51
C MET A 186 6.69 3.85 -7.06
N MET A 187 5.84 3.06 -6.41
CA MET A 187 5.54 3.16 -4.98
C MET A 187 6.68 2.53 -4.17
N ALA A 188 6.89 3.01 -2.94
CA ALA A 188 7.79 2.35 -2.00
C ALA A 188 7.03 1.87 -0.77
N TYR A 189 7.33 0.64 -0.34
CA TYR A 189 6.98 0.16 0.99
C TYR A 189 8.01 0.72 1.98
N HIS A 190 7.55 1.34 3.05
CA HIS A 190 8.39 1.94 4.08
C HIS A 190 7.97 1.41 5.44
N TYR A 191 8.81 0.58 6.04
CA TYR A 191 8.79 0.25 7.46
C TYR A 191 9.69 1.24 8.19
N HIS A 192 9.07 2.13 8.96
CA HIS A 192 9.71 3.33 9.50
C HIS A 192 10.92 2.96 10.37
N GLY A 193 12.08 3.50 10.00
CA GLY A 193 13.33 3.26 10.72
C GLY A 193 14.03 1.92 10.42
N GLU A 194 13.42 0.98 9.68
CA GLU A 194 14.04 -0.32 9.38
C GLU A 194 14.24 -0.58 7.89
N GLU A 195 13.21 -0.41 7.07
CA GLU A 195 13.21 -0.91 5.69
C GLU A 195 12.50 0.05 4.72
N LEU A 196 13.12 0.28 3.57
CA LEU A 196 12.52 1.00 2.45
C LEU A 196 12.76 0.17 1.20
N GLU A 197 11.68 -0.39 0.66
CA GLU A 197 11.71 -1.22 -0.54
C GLU A 197 10.93 -0.54 -1.65
N VAL A 198 11.62 -0.25 -2.77
CA VAL A 198 10.94 0.20 -3.99
C VAL A 198 10.14 -0.97 -4.53
N THR A 199 8.84 -0.79 -4.67
CA THR A 199 7.98 -1.81 -5.28
C THR A 199 8.06 -1.70 -6.80
N ASP A 200 7.72 -2.78 -7.51
CA ASP A 200 7.53 -2.74 -8.97
C ASP A 200 6.13 -2.21 -9.36
N MET A 201 5.42 -1.56 -8.45
CA MET A 201 4.04 -1.09 -8.67
C MET A 201 4.00 0.41 -8.93
N SER A 202 3.31 0.78 -10.01
CA SER A 202 2.80 2.15 -10.18
C SER A 202 1.66 2.43 -9.18
N PHE A 203 1.28 3.69 -9.02
CA PHE A 203 0.14 4.06 -8.17
C PHE A 203 -1.15 3.33 -8.57
N ARG A 204 -1.41 3.14 -9.87
CA ARG A 204 -2.53 2.34 -10.35
C ARG A 204 -2.42 0.89 -9.91
N GLY A 205 -1.26 0.24 -10.19
CA GLY A 205 -1.07 -1.16 -9.84
C GLY A 205 -1.24 -1.38 -8.34
N TYR A 206 -0.77 -0.42 -7.55
CA TYR A 206 -0.99 -0.38 -6.11
C TYR A 206 -2.48 -0.23 -5.73
N LEU A 207 -3.23 0.69 -6.34
CA LEU A 207 -4.65 0.85 -6.07
C LEU A 207 -5.47 -0.39 -6.45
N GLU A 208 -5.19 -0.99 -7.60
CA GLU A 208 -5.80 -2.25 -8.04
C GLU A 208 -5.49 -3.37 -7.03
N ARG A 209 -4.24 -3.44 -6.57
CA ARG A 209 -3.79 -4.38 -5.54
C ARG A 209 -4.53 -4.17 -4.21
N LEU A 210 -4.72 -2.92 -3.78
CA LEU A 210 -5.48 -2.59 -2.57
C LEU A 210 -6.94 -3.03 -2.67
N LEU A 211 -7.58 -2.78 -3.82
CA LEU A 211 -8.96 -3.19 -4.06
C LEU A 211 -9.13 -4.71 -4.05
N VAL A 212 -8.25 -5.43 -4.75
CA VAL A 212 -8.28 -6.91 -4.81
C VAL A 212 -7.98 -7.53 -3.46
N SER A 213 -6.98 -6.99 -2.74
CA SER A 213 -6.62 -7.45 -1.40
C SER A 213 -7.61 -7.00 -0.33
N ARG A 214 -8.45 -6.00 -0.64
CA ARG A 214 -9.35 -5.33 0.30
C ARG A 214 -8.57 -4.76 1.50
N GLY A 215 -7.34 -4.31 1.28
CA GLY A 215 -6.45 -3.82 2.33
C GLY A 215 -5.86 -4.91 3.23
N PHE A 216 -5.90 -6.18 2.81
CA PHE A 216 -5.40 -7.29 3.64
C PHE A 216 -3.90 -7.15 3.93
N TRP A 217 -3.57 -7.07 5.22
CA TRP A 217 -2.27 -6.64 5.74
C TRP A 217 -1.03 -7.30 5.11
N ALA A 218 -1.09 -8.60 4.84
CA ALA A 218 0.08 -9.35 4.37
C ALA A 218 0.43 -9.09 2.90
N TRP A 219 -0.18 -8.09 2.23
CA TRP A 219 0.02 -7.91 0.80
C TRP A 219 1.46 -7.57 0.40
N HIS A 220 2.24 -6.97 1.30
CA HIS A 220 3.65 -6.63 1.08
C HIS A 220 4.59 -7.84 1.25
N THR A 221 4.21 -8.85 2.06
CA THR A 221 5.02 -10.08 2.25
C THR A 221 4.64 -11.22 1.30
N LEU A 222 3.61 -11.00 0.49
CA LEU A 222 2.99 -12.00 -0.36
C LEU A 222 3.00 -11.53 -1.82
N GLY A 223 3.51 -12.39 -2.71
CA GLY A 223 3.50 -12.15 -4.14
C GLY A 223 2.09 -11.99 -4.71
N GLU A 224 1.99 -11.60 -5.99
CA GLU A 224 0.71 -11.22 -6.60
C GLU A 224 -0.35 -12.30 -6.43
N ARG A 225 0.07 -13.54 -6.70
CA ARG A 225 -0.75 -14.75 -6.66
C ARG A 225 -1.21 -15.10 -5.25
N GLU A 226 -0.35 -14.94 -4.25
CA GLU A 226 -0.61 -15.33 -2.86
C GLU A 226 -1.68 -14.46 -2.19
N VAL A 227 -1.64 -13.15 -2.42
CA VAL A 227 -2.67 -12.21 -1.91
C VAL A 227 -4.00 -12.47 -2.58
N GLY A 228 -4.00 -12.73 -3.88
CA GLY A 228 -5.21 -13.09 -4.61
C GLY A 228 -5.85 -14.35 -4.03
N VAL A 229 -5.07 -15.38 -3.68
CA VAL A 229 -5.60 -16.59 -3.04
C VAL A 229 -6.18 -16.29 -1.66
N LEU A 230 -5.48 -15.53 -0.81
CA LEU A 230 -5.94 -15.20 0.53
C LEU A 230 -7.20 -14.33 0.54
N ALA A 231 -7.22 -13.27 -0.27
CA ALA A 231 -8.39 -12.43 -0.42
C ALA A 231 -9.56 -13.26 -0.98
N LYS A 232 -9.33 -14.09 -2.02
CA LYS A 232 -10.39 -14.98 -2.53
C LYS A 232 -10.93 -15.91 -1.46
N VAL A 233 -10.10 -16.46 -0.59
CA VAL A 233 -10.58 -17.34 0.47
C VAL A 233 -11.37 -16.57 1.53
N LEU A 234 -10.83 -15.47 2.03
CA LEU A 234 -11.48 -14.67 3.08
C LEU A 234 -12.84 -14.14 2.63
N PHE A 235 -12.95 -13.78 1.36
CA PHE A 235 -14.10 -13.07 0.83
C PHE A 235 -15.03 -13.93 -0.05
N ARG A 236 -14.66 -15.16 -0.42
CA ARG A 236 -15.57 -16.21 -0.94
C ARG A 236 -16.18 -17.10 0.15
N MET A 237 -16.11 -16.67 1.42
CA MET A 237 -16.95 -17.23 2.48
C MET A 237 -18.38 -16.66 2.47
N ASP A 238 -18.85 -16.14 1.33
CA ASP A 238 -20.21 -15.70 1.01
C ASP A 238 -21.24 -16.87 0.94
N GLY A 239 -21.04 -17.90 1.77
CA GLY A 239 -22.04 -18.92 2.09
C GLY A 239 -22.01 -20.20 1.26
N LYS A 240 -21.15 -20.33 0.23
CA LYS A 240 -21.05 -21.56 -0.60
C LYS A 240 -19.84 -22.44 -0.30
N GLY A 241 -18.91 -22.00 0.54
CA GLY A 241 -17.96 -22.86 1.26
C GLY A 241 -16.89 -23.59 0.44
N VAL A 242 -16.73 -23.34 -0.86
CA VAL A 242 -15.64 -23.96 -1.66
C VAL A 242 -15.04 -22.95 -2.63
N TYR A 243 -13.73 -22.76 -2.52
CA TYR A 243 -12.90 -22.03 -3.47
C TYR A 243 -12.72 -22.83 -4.76
N ASP A 244 -13.27 -22.34 -5.89
CA ASP A 244 -12.93 -22.84 -7.23
C ASP A 244 -11.83 -21.97 -7.87
N PRO A 245 -10.59 -22.47 -8.01
CA PRO A 245 -9.49 -21.74 -8.66
C PRO A 245 -9.67 -21.58 -10.18
N ASP A 246 -10.55 -22.37 -10.83
CA ASP A 246 -10.71 -22.44 -12.28
C ASP A 246 -11.85 -21.54 -12.80
N SER A 247 -12.57 -20.83 -11.92
CA SER A 247 -13.54 -19.80 -12.33
C SER A 247 -12.80 -18.52 -12.79
N SER A 248 -12.11 -18.59 -13.91
CA SER A 248 -11.43 -17.45 -14.54
C SER A 248 -12.40 -16.44 -15.16
N SER A 249 -13.71 -16.71 -15.17
CA SER A 249 -14.72 -15.93 -15.90
C SER A 249 -15.29 -14.72 -15.15
N GLU A 250 -14.94 -14.50 -13.89
CA GLU A 250 -15.56 -13.42 -13.07
C GLU A 250 -14.67 -12.20 -12.88
N TRP A 251 -13.48 -12.17 -13.48
CA TRP A 251 -12.55 -11.05 -13.36
C TRP A 251 -11.77 -10.85 -14.66
N GLU A 252 -12.47 -10.45 -15.72
CA GLU A 252 -11.92 -9.41 -16.60
C GLU A 252 -12.39 -8.06 -16.01
N PRO A 253 -11.49 -7.06 -15.85
CA PRO A 253 -11.90 -5.71 -15.46
C PRO A 253 -12.91 -5.11 -16.44
#